data_AF-A0A1Y1NL98-F1
#
_entry.id   AF-A0A1Y1NL98-F1
#
_cell.length_a   1.000
_cell.length_b   1.000
_cell.length_c   1.000
_cell.angle_alpha   90.00
_cell.angle_beta   90.00
_cell.angle_gamma   90.00
#
_symmetry.space_group_name_H-M   'P 1'
#
loop_
_entity.id
_entity.type
_entity.pdbx_description
1 polymer ?
#
loop_
_entity_poly.entity_id
_entity_poly.type
_entity_poly.pdbx_seq_one_letter_code
_entity_poly.pdbx_strand_id
1 'polypeptide(L)'
;MWKLERRKRITASTFGKICKMTAKTVTALLYSTFMGTHATEFGLIHEVNAIALFEQQYGKRVQKSGLIIDKDIPFLACSPDGLVEDDGVVEVKSSEKSGDLSPIEAFQCGKIDFFHKPGDTWCLKKNP
;
A
#
# COMPACT_ATOMS: atom_id res chain seq x y z
N MET A 1 -11.57 11.75 10.58
CA MET A 1 -12.63 11.22 9.68
C MET A 1 -12.21 9.92 8.99
N TRP A 2 -11.08 9.87 8.25
CA TRP A 2 -10.60 8.66 7.53
C TRP A 2 -10.52 7.36 8.35
N LYS A 3 -9.90 7.39 9.55
CA LYS A 3 -9.78 6.21 10.43
C LYS A 3 -11.14 5.63 10.84
N LEU A 4 -12.14 6.48 11.07
CA LEU A 4 -13.48 6.06 11.49
C LEU A 4 -14.22 5.34 10.36
N GLU A 5 -14.14 5.87 9.13
CA GLU A 5 -14.78 5.24 7.96
C GLU A 5 -14.12 3.92 7.57
N ARG A 6 -12.80 3.80 7.74
CA ARG A 6 -12.09 2.52 7.52
C ARG A 6 -12.50 1.42 8.49
N ARG A 7 -12.80 1.75 9.74
CA ARG A 7 -13.23 0.73 10.75
C ARG A 7 -14.56 0.08 10.42
N LYS A 8 -15.38 0.71 9.57
CA LYS A 8 -16.67 0.16 9.13
C LYS A 8 -16.53 -0.82 7.96
N ARG A 9 -15.32 -1.02 7.42
CA ARG A 9 -15.09 -1.61 6.11
C ARG A 9 -13.90 -2.57 6.09
N ILE A 10 -13.98 -3.54 5.20
CA ILE A 10 -12.85 -4.36 4.79
C ILE A 10 -12.03 -3.54 3.81
N THR A 11 -10.75 -3.30 4.14
CA THR A 11 -9.86 -2.48 3.32
C THR A 11 -8.90 -3.34 2.49
N ALA A 12 -8.46 -2.85 1.34
CA ALA A 12 -7.51 -3.57 0.47
C ALA A 12 -6.28 -4.12 1.22
N SER A 13 -5.68 -3.34 2.13
CA SER A 13 -4.52 -3.76 2.94
C SER A 13 -4.82 -4.88 3.94
N THR A 14 -6.09 -5.13 4.25
CA THR A 14 -6.56 -6.24 5.11
C THR A 14 -7.10 -7.43 4.34
N PHE A 15 -7.42 -7.27 3.05
CA PHE A 15 -8.14 -8.25 2.25
C PHE A 15 -7.41 -9.59 2.13
N GLY A 16 -6.08 -9.57 1.92
CA GLY A 16 -5.28 -10.81 1.87
C GLY A 16 -5.36 -11.64 3.16
N LYS A 17 -5.40 -10.98 4.32
CA LYS A 17 -5.60 -11.68 5.62
C LYS A 17 -7.00 -12.28 5.75
N ILE A 18 -7.99 -11.62 5.15
CA ILE A 18 -9.40 -12.04 5.15
C ILE A 18 -9.60 -13.29 4.27
N CYS A 19 -8.95 -13.34 3.10
CA CYS A 19 -9.01 -14.51 2.22
C CYS A 19 -8.46 -15.80 2.88
N LYS A 20 -7.68 -15.67 3.95
CA LYS A 20 -7.02 -16.78 4.67
C LYS A 20 -7.60 -17.04 6.07
N MET A 21 -8.82 -16.59 6.31
CA MET A 21 -9.35 -16.40 7.65
C MET A 21 -9.36 -17.64 8.56
N THR A 22 -9.07 -17.36 9.84
CA THR A 22 -9.52 -18.15 10.98
C THR A 22 -10.39 -17.24 11.86
N ALA A 23 -11.14 -17.80 12.82
CA ALA A 23 -12.02 -17.01 13.71
C ALA A 23 -11.29 -15.84 14.43
N LYS A 24 -9.98 -15.97 14.71
CA LYS A 24 -9.17 -14.93 15.38
C LYS A 24 -8.97 -13.66 14.54
N THR A 25 -9.04 -13.76 13.21
CA THR A 25 -8.85 -12.62 12.29
C THR A 25 -9.96 -11.58 12.45
N VAL A 26 -11.20 -12.02 12.71
CA VAL A 26 -12.35 -11.12 12.91
C VAL A 26 -12.13 -10.23 14.14
N THR A 27 -11.76 -10.83 15.26
CA THR A 27 -11.48 -10.10 16.52
C THR A 27 -10.35 -9.09 16.33
N ALA A 28 -9.26 -9.47 15.65
CA ALA A 28 -8.15 -8.57 15.39
C ALA A 28 -8.52 -7.37 14.51
N LEU A 29 -9.46 -7.53 13.57
CA LEU A 29 -9.94 -6.44 12.71
C LEU A 29 -10.87 -5.48 13.47
N LEU A 30 -11.83 -6.01 14.23
CA LEU A 30 -12.84 -5.21 14.94
C LEU A 30 -12.24 -4.38 16.09
N TYR A 31 -11.27 -4.97 16.80
CA TYR A 31 -10.69 -4.41 18.02
C TYR A 31 -9.23 -3.96 17.84
N SER A 32 -8.80 -3.70 16.61
CA SER A 32 -7.45 -3.20 16.35
C SER A 32 -7.20 -1.86 17.06
N THR A 33 -6.15 -1.81 17.88
CA THR A 33 -5.64 -0.59 18.55
C THR A 33 -4.43 0.01 17.83
N PHE A 34 -4.13 -0.46 16.62
CA PHE A 34 -2.95 -0.03 15.88
C PHE A 34 -3.00 1.47 15.57
N MET A 35 -1.98 2.20 16.03
CA MET A 35 -1.87 3.65 15.80
C MET A 35 -0.79 4.05 14.80
N GLY A 36 0.00 3.08 14.31
CA GLY A 36 1.18 3.31 13.48
C GLY A 36 2.42 2.66 14.08
N THR A 37 3.44 2.49 13.25
CA THR A 37 4.82 2.18 13.64
C THR A 37 5.77 3.21 13.06
N HIS A 38 7.04 3.18 13.48
CA HIS A 38 8.09 3.97 12.84
C HIS A 38 8.17 3.75 11.32
N ALA A 39 7.99 2.49 10.86
CA ALA A 39 7.95 2.18 9.44
C ALA A 39 6.76 2.85 8.70
N THR A 40 5.59 2.97 9.34
CA THR A 40 4.46 3.69 8.72
C THR A 40 4.70 5.20 8.67
N GLU A 41 5.37 5.76 9.67
CA GLU A 41 5.73 7.18 9.70
C GLU A 41 6.77 7.50 8.63
N PHE A 42 7.82 6.67 8.51
CA PHE A 42 8.79 6.76 7.43
C PHE A 42 8.10 6.70 6.05
N GLY A 43 7.21 5.73 5.85
CA GLY A 43 6.41 5.62 4.62
C GLY A 43 5.67 6.92 4.28
N LEU A 44 4.93 7.47 5.25
CA LEU A 44 4.16 8.71 5.07
C LEU A 44 5.03 9.92 4.72
N ILE A 45 6.21 10.05 5.33
CA ILE A 45 7.13 11.18 5.07
C ILE A 45 7.69 11.09 3.64
N HIS A 46 8.01 9.88 3.17
CA HIS A 46 8.68 9.68 1.89
C HIS A 46 7.73 9.49 0.70
N GLU A 47 6.44 9.25 0.95
CA GLU A 47 5.41 9.06 -0.09
C GLU A 47 5.35 10.22 -1.09
N VAL A 48 5.37 11.47 -0.60
CA VAL A 48 5.30 12.66 -1.46
C VAL A 48 6.49 12.76 -2.42
N ASN A 49 7.69 12.40 -1.96
CA ASN A 49 8.89 12.43 -2.77
C ASN A 49 8.87 11.30 -3.81
N ALA A 50 8.40 10.12 -3.42
CA ALA A 50 8.26 8.99 -4.33
C ALA A 50 7.25 9.26 -5.45
N ILE A 51 6.12 9.90 -5.12
CA ILE A 51 5.13 10.36 -6.10
C ILE A 51 5.75 11.39 -7.04
N ALA A 52 6.45 12.41 -6.52
CA ALA A 52 7.09 13.43 -7.37
C ALA A 52 8.11 12.83 -8.35
N LEU A 53 8.91 11.86 -7.89
CA LEU A 53 9.85 11.13 -8.74
C LEU A 53 9.12 10.32 -9.82
N PHE A 54 8.01 9.66 -9.47
CA PHE A 54 7.16 8.96 -10.44
C PHE A 54 6.58 9.93 -11.48
N GLU A 55 6.03 11.07 -11.07
CA GLU A 55 5.48 12.07 -12.00
C GLU A 55 6.55 12.59 -12.96
N GLN A 56 7.76 12.87 -12.46
CA GLN A 56 8.89 13.33 -13.25
C GLN A 56 9.37 12.26 -14.25
N GLN A 57 9.50 11.02 -13.81
CA GLN A 57 10.04 9.93 -14.61
C GLN A 57 9.09 9.51 -15.74
N TYR A 58 7.78 9.47 -15.46
CA TYR A 58 6.79 8.96 -16.40
C TYR A 58 5.98 10.05 -17.10
N GLY A 59 6.14 11.32 -16.70
CA GLY A 59 5.36 12.44 -17.25
C GLY A 59 3.86 12.37 -16.94
N LYS A 60 3.46 11.56 -15.95
CA LYS A 60 2.07 11.35 -15.56
C LYS A 60 1.76 12.11 -14.29
N ARG A 61 0.58 12.72 -14.21
CA ARG A 61 0.09 13.38 -12.98
C ARG A 61 -0.56 12.38 -12.05
N VAL A 62 -0.20 12.46 -10.76
CA VAL A 62 -0.80 11.66 -9.68
C VAL A 62 -1.77 12.54 -8.91
N GLN A 63 -3.04 12.15 -8.92
CA GLN A 63 -4.09 12.80 -8.13
C GLN A 63 -4.12 12.18 -6.73
N LYS A 64 -4.16 13.04 -5.71
CA LYS A 64 -4.29 12.61 -4.32
C LYS A 64 -5.60 11.84 -4.13
N SER A 65 -5.51 10.69 -3.49
CA SER A 65 -6.65 9.84 -3.18
C SER A 65 -7.08 9.95 -1.71
N GLY A 66 -8.33 9.55 -1.46
CA GLY A 66 -8.91 9.42 -0.13
C GLY A 66 -9.28 7.97 0.18
N LEU A 67 -10.32 7.79 1.01
CA LEU A 67 -10.97 6.49 1.11
C LEU A 67 -11.97 6.35 -0.04
N ILE A 68 -11.73 5.41 -0.93
CA ILE A 68 -12.63 5.04 -2.02
C ILE A 68 -13.45 3.85 -1.54
N ILE A 69 -14.77 3.98 -1.60
CA ILE A 69 -15.72 2.95 -1.19
C ILE A 69 -16.28 2.32 -2.46
N ASP A 70 -16.37 1.00 -2.48
CA ASP A 70 -17.01 0.30 -3.58
C ASP A 70 -18.51 0.66 -3.66
N LYS A 71 -18.97 1.02 -4.86
CA LYS A 71 -20.34 1.51 -5.06
C LYS A 71 -21.39 0.41 -4.89
N ASP A 72 -21.05 -0.81 -5.31
CA ASP A 72 -21.96 -1.96 -5.32
C ASP A 72 -21.81 -2.79 -4.05
N ILE A 73 -20.63 -2.75 -3.43
CA ILE A 73 -20.27 -3.52 -2.22
C ILE A 73 -19.73 -2.56 -1.13
N PRO A 74 -20.57 -1.75 -0.46
CA PRO A 74 -20.12 -0.62 0.38
C PRO A 74 -19.29 -0.96 1.62
N PHE A 75 -19.22 -2.24 1.99
CA PHE A 75 -18.33 -2.74 3.04
C PHE A 75 -16.88 -2.93 2.55
N LEU A 76 -16.61 -2.83 1.25
CA LEU A 76 -15.27 -2.83 0.67
C LEU A 76 -14.78 -1.39 0.44
N ALA A 77 -13.51 -1.16 0.71
CA ALA A 77 -12.86 0.11 0.41
C ALA A 77 -11.36 -0.04 0.13
N CYS A 78 -10.80 0.94 -0.57
CA CYS A 78 -9.36 1.10 -0.73
C CYS A 78 -8.95 2.55 -0.45
N SER A 79 -7.66 2.75 -0.21
CA SER A 79 -7.06 4.08 -0.12
C SER A 79 -5.74 3.99 -0.85
N PRO A 80 -5.74 3.99 -2.20
CA PRO A 80 -4.48 4.02 -2.95
C PRO A 80 -3.73 5.30 -2.61
N ASP A 81 -2.42 5.30 -2.77
CA ASP A 81 -1.60 6.48 -2.46
C ASP A 81 -1.78 7.57 -3.53
N GLY A 82 -2.19 7.18 -4.75
CA GLY A 82 -2.63 8.11 -5.78
C GLY A 82 -3.43 7.47 -6.91
N LEU A 83 -4.11 8.30 -7.68
CA LEU A 83 -4.81 7.93 -8.91
C LEU A 83 -4.07 8.54 -10.11
N VAL A 84 -3.96 7.81 -11.21
CA VAL A 84 -3.25 8.23 -12.41
C VAL A 84 -4.11 8.00 -13.63
N GLU A 85 -4.28 9.03 -14.45
CA GLU A 85 -5.13 8.98 -15.65
C GLU A 85 -6.54 8.47 -15.32
N ASP A 86 -7.14 7.63 -16.16
CA ASP A 86 -8.54 7.20 -16.04
C ASP A 86 -8.72 5.92 -15.22
N ASP A 87 -7.74 5.00 -15.23
CA ASP A 87 -7.84 3.66 -14.64
C ASP A 87 -6.61 3.24 -13.81
N GLY A 88 -5.61 4.12 -13.69
CA GLY A 88 -4.37 3.84 -12.98
C GLY A 88 -4.45 4.15 -11.48
N VAL A 89 -3.77 3.33 -10.68
CA VAL A 89 -3.52 3.59 -9.26
C VAL A 89 -2.03 3.49 -8.94
N VAL A 90 -1.58 4.30 -7.98
CA VAL A 90 -0.23 4.27 -7.44
C VAL A 90 -0.29 3.74 -6.02
N GLU A 91 0.58 2.77 -5.73
CA GLU A 91 0.85 2.24 -4.39
C GLU A 91 2.36 2.34 -4.16
N VAL A 92 2.76 3.19 -3.22
CA VAL A 92 4.16 3.44 -2.85
C VAL A 92 4.56 2.49 -1.72
N LYS A 93 5.77 1.95 -1.81
CA LYS A 93 6.41 1.20 -0.72
C LYS A 93 7.76 1.80 -0.42
N SER A 94 7.88 2.39 0.76
CA SER A 94 9.14 2.92 1.29
C SER A 94 9.51 2.15 2.54
N SER A 95 10.77 1.74 2.63
CA SER A 95 11.27 0.95 3.75
C SER A 95 12.62 1.47 4.19
N GLU A 96 12.70 1.96 5.42
CA GLU A 96 13.95 2.40 6.05
C GLU A 96 15.08 1.37 5.94
N LYS A 97 14.74 0.07 5.95
CA LYS A 97 15.72 -1.03 5.82
C LYS A 97 16.56 -0.95 4.54
N SER A 98 16.10 -0.32 3.47
CA SER A 98 16.91 -0.19 2.25
C SER A 98 18.14 0.69 2.49
N GLY A 99 18.04 1.67 3.41
CA GLY A 99 19.02 2.76 3.50
C GLY A 99 19.13 3.48 2.15
N ASP A 100 20.37 3.79 1.76
CA ASP A 100 20.69 4.49 0.51
C ASP A 100 20.71 3.58 -0.74
N LEU A 101 20.40 2.29 -0.58
CA LEU A 101 20.37 1.36 -1.70
C LEU A 101 19.17 1.63 -2.60
N SER A 102 19.37 1.47 -3.91
CA SER A 102 18.24 1.41 -4.84
C SER A 102 17.33 0.22 -4.51
N PRO A 103 16.04 0.26 -4.92
CA PRO A 103 15.14 -0.87 -4.68
C PRO A 103 15.72 -2.21 -5.15
N ILE A 104 16.35 -2.24 -6.33
CA ILE A 104 16.92 -3.47 -6.91
C ILE A 104 18.08 -4.00 -6.05
N GLU A 105 19.00 -3.13 -5.63
CA GLU A 105 20.12 -3.53 -4.78
C GLU A 105 19.64 -3.99 -3.39
N ALA A 106 18.69 -3.27 -2.80
CA ALA A 106 18.09 -3.62 -1.52
C ALA A 106 17.39 -4.99 -1.57
N PHE A 107 16.76 -5.31 -2.70
CA PHE A 107 16.16 -6.63 -2.93
C PHE A 107 17.23 -7.72 -3.07
N GLN A 108 18.26 -7.48 -3.88
CA GLN A 108 19.35 -8.44 -4.11
C GLN A 108 20.13 -8.78 -2.83
N CYS A 109 20.32 -7.81 -1.93
CA CYS A 109 20.97 -8.05 -0.64
C CYS A 109 20.00 -8.52 0.47
N GLY A 110 18.72 -8.76 0.15
CA GLY A 110 17.73 -9.31 1.08
C GLY A 110 17.21 -8.33 2.14
N LYS A 111 17.42 -7.03 1.97
CA LYS A 111 16.92 -6.00 2.91
C LYS A 111 15.44 -5.69 2.72
N ILE A 112 14.93 -5.83 1.50
CA ILE A 112 13.52 -5.70 1.17
C ILE A 112 13.06 -6.88 0.33
N ASP A 113 11.76 -7.19 0.39
CA ASP A 113 11.21 -8.37 -0.28
C ASP A 113 9.82 -8.13 -0.87
N PHE A 114 9.45 -6.86 -1.11
CA PHE A 114 8.10 -6.47 -1.53
C PHE A 114 7.74 -6.82 -2.97
N PHE A 115 8.73 -7.14 -3.81
CA PHE A 115 8.53 -7.45 -5.22
C PHE A 115 9.35 -8.67 -5.66
N HIS A 116 9.07 -9.16 -6.86
CA HIS A 116 9.75 -10.25 -7.53
C HIS A 116 9.85 -9.93 -9.01
N LYS A 117 10.73 -10.64 -9.74
CA LYS A 117 10.95 -10.43 -11.17
C LYS A 117 10.50 -11.66 -11.99
N PRO A 118 9.20 -11.83 -12.28
CA PRO A 118 8.77 -12.87 -13.20
C PRO A 118 9.20 -12.49 -14.64
N GLY A 119 10.23 -13.17 -15.15
CA GLY A 119 10.82 -12.85 -16.46
C GLY A 119 11.53 -11.49 -16.44
N ASP A 120 11.11 -10.56 -17.30
CA ASP A 120 11.70 -9.22 -17.40
C ASP A 120 10.91 -8.10 -16.71
N THR A 121 9.75 -8.42 -16.12
CA THR A 121 8.93 -7.43 -15.43
C THR A 121 9.11 -7.52 -13.92
N TRP A 122 9.14 -6.39 -13.23
CA TRP A 122 9.09 -6.34 -11.77
C TRP A 122 7.64 -6.25 -11.30
N CYS A 123 7.24 -7.17 -10.42
CA CYS A 123 5.89 -7.25 -9.89
C CYS A 123 5.93 -7.22 -8.36
N LEU A 124 5.05 -6.44 -7.73
CA LEU A 124 4.84 -6.55 -6.28
C LEU A 124 4.46 -8.00 -5.94
N LYS A 125 5.01 -8.53 -4.85
CA LYS A 125 4.59 -9.83 -4.33
C LYS A 125 3.13 -9.71 -3.95
N LYS A 126 2.32 -10.67 -4.40
CA LYS A 126 1.00 -10.87 -3.82
C LYS A 126 1.24 -11.23 -2.37
N ASN A 127 0.80 -10.39 -1.43
CA ASN A 127 0.73 -10.81 -0.04
C ASN A 127 -0.18 -12.04 -0.04
N PRO A 128 0.37 -13.22 0.28
CA PRO A 128 -0.37 -14.45 0.10
C PRO A 128 -1.62 -14.39 0.96
#